data_AF-A0A8K0E3P5-F1
#
_entry.id   AF-A0A8K0E3P5-F1
#
_cell.length_a   1.000
_cell.length_b   1.000
_cell.length_c   1.000
_cell.angle_alpha   90.00
_cell.angle_beta   90.00
_cell.angle_gamma   90.00
#
_symmetry.space_group_name_H-M   'P 1'
#
loop_
_entity.id
_entity.type
_entity.pdbx_description
1 polymer ?
#
loop_
_entity_poly.entity_id
_entity_poly.type
_entity_poly.pdbx_seq_one_letter_code
_entity_poly.pdbx_strand_id
1 'polypeptide(L)'
;MAVSRLRLAFRIGFAALGIFVGLSAAVCWIHVFKSYDTGAFGGVSGLTAAVALIIHIHYARDQWQASYGWLRGLMLSGCFVQLAGVCGFVTYLVLGITNHQALKPDSYYLTCVWCFLTWKWGFLLFFYARMYRREFDPTYQRMMEPGDVKV
;
A
#
# COMPACT_ATOMS: atom_id res chain seq x y z
N MET A 1 -12.70 17.53 -2.56
CA MET A 1 -12.01 18.27 -1.47
C MET A 1 -10.53 18.39 -1.81
N ALA A 2 -10.02 19.61 -2.04
CA ALA A 2 -8.61 19.82 -2.35
C ALA A 2 -7.70 19.33 -1.20
N VAL A 3 -6.98 18.22 -1.43
CA VAL A 3 -5.97 17.75 -0.48
C VAL A 3 -4.87 18.80 -0.37
N SER A 4 -4.71 19.40 0.81
CA SER A 4 -3.66 20.39 1.07
C SER A 4 -2.29 19.82 0.70
N ARG A 5 -1.45 20.60 0.00
CA ARG A 5 -0.11 20.18 -0.46
C ARG A 5 0.76 19.58 0.66
N LEU A 6 0.64 20.10 1.88
CA LEU A 6 1.33 19.57 3.06
C LEU A 6 0.94 18.12 3.41
N ARG A 7 -0.36 17.79 3.42
CA ARG A 7 -0.84 16.41 3.66
C ARG A 7 -0.40 15.44 2.57
N LEU A 8 -0.32 15.90 1.32
CA LEU A 8 0.19 15.09 0.23
C LEU A 8 1.70 14.83 0.39
N ALA A 9 2.48 15.84 0.76
CA ALA A 9 3.91 15.70 1.03
C ALA A 9 4.20 14.69 2.16
N PHE A 10 3.44 14.72 3.26
CA PHE A 10 3.57 13.72 4.33
C PHE A 10 3.28 12.29 3.85
N ARG A 11 2.25 12.09 3.01
CA ARG A 11 1.93 10.77 2.45
C ARG A 11 3.03 10.26 1.52
N ILE A 12 3.59 11.15 0.68
CA ILE A 12 4.73 10.87 -0.19
C ILE A 12 5.95 10.46 0.64
N GLY A 13 6.29 11.24 1.67
CA GLY A 13 7.41 10.93 2.57
C GLY A 13 7.24 9.59 3.28
N PHE A 14 6.04 9.31 3.79
CA PHE A 14 5.74 8.03 4.45
C PHE A 14 5.85 6.84 3.49
N ALA A 15 5.36 6.98 2.25
CA ALA A 15 5.48 5.95 1.23
C ALA A 15 6.96 5.73 0.83
N ALA A 16 7.74 6.80 0.65
CA ALA A 16 9.17 6.71 0.36
C ALA A 16 9.96 5.98 1.46
N LEU A 17 9.69 6.29 2.74
CA LEU A 17 10.25 5.54 3.86
C LEU A 17 9.85 4.06 3.82
N GLY A 18 8.59 3.77 3.46
CA GLY A 18 8.10 2.41 3.26
C GLY A 18 8.86 1.61 2.22
N ILE A 19 9.20 2.25 1.09
CA ILE A 19 10.02 1.64 0.03
C ILE A 19 11.42 1.34 0.55
N PHE A 20 12.07 2.32 1.18
CA PHE A 20 13.43 2.17 1.69
C PHE A 20 13.53 1.05 2.72
N VAL A 21 12.59 1.03 3.68
CA VAL A 21 12.52 0.00 4.72
C VAL A 21 12.21 -1.38 4.12
N GLY A 22 11.28 -1.48 3.17
CA GLY A 22 10.93 -2.74 2.52
C GLY A 22 12.07 -3.32 1.68
N LEU A 23 12.75 -2.49 0.89
CA LEU A 23 13.91 -2.91 0.09
C LEU A 23 15.11 -3.28 0.98
N SER A 24 15.39 -2.49 2.01
CA SER A 24 16.45 -2.79 2.97
C SER A 24 16.20 -4.14 3.64
N ALA A 25 14.96 -4.41 4.05
CA ALA A 25 14.61 -5.70 4.64
C ALA A 25 14.71 -6.85 3.64
N ALA A 26 14.28 -6.66 2.38
CA ALA A 26 14.45 -7.69 1.35
C ALA A 26 15.93 -8.06 1.20
N VAL A 27 16.82 -7.07 1.11
CA VAL A 27 18.28 -7.32 0.98
C VAL A 27 18.83 -7.99 2.23
N CYS A 28 18.54 -7.47 3.42
CA CYS A 28 19.06 -8.03 4.67
C CYS A 28 18.61 -9.48 4.89
N TRP A 29 17.32 -9.79 4.70
CA TRP A 29 16.82 -11.14 4.99
C TRP A 29 17.20 -12.17 3.93
N ILE A 30 17.31 -11.77 2.66
CA ILE A 30 17.76 -12.68 1.59
C ILE A 30 19.26 -12.99 1.73
N HIS A 31 20.10 -11.97 1.97
CA HIS A 31 21.56 -12.16 1.97
C HIS A 31 22.16 -12.54 3.32
N VAL A 32 21.64 -11.99 4.42
CA VAL A 32 22.25 -12.17 5.77
C VAL A 32 21.59 -13.34 6.49
N PHE A 33 20.26 -13.35 6.57
CA PHE A 33 19.52 -14.30 7.40
C PHE A 33 19.07 -15.55 6.64
N LYS A 34 19.16 -15.56 5.30
CA LYS A 34 18.71 -16.65 4.40
C LYS A 34 17.22 -17.03 4.57
N SER A 35 16.43 -16.18 5.23
CA SER A 35 14.99 -16.35 5.38
C SER A 35 14.29 -15.76 4.16
N TYR A 36 14.04 -16.60 3.16
CA TYR A 36 13.42 -16.16 1.90
C TYR A 36 12.01 -15.63 2.10
N ASP A 37 11.23 -16.20 3.01
CA ASP A 37 9.86 -15.77 3.31
C ASP A 37 9.81 -14.31 3.79
N THR A 38 10.61 -13.99 4.81
CA THR A 38 10.69 -12.63 5.38
C THR A 38 11.16 -11.62 4.35
N GLY A 39 12.18 -11.98 3.56
CA GLY A 39 12.66 -11.15 2.46
C GLY A 39 11.60 -10.92 1.38
N ALA A 40 10.84 -11.94 1.03
CA ALA A 40 9.76 -11.84 0.05
C ALA A 40 8.64 -10.90 0.53
N PHE A 41 8.13 -11.06 1.75
CA PHE A 41 7.10 -10.16 2.30
C PHE A 41 7.64 -8.74 2.51
N GLY A 42 8.91 -8.58 2.90
CA GLY A 42 9.57 -7.27 2.95
C GLY A 42 9.62 -6.58 1.59
N GLY A 43 9.99 -7.33 0.54
CA GLY A 43 10.01 -6.86 -0.84
C GLY A 43 8.61 -6.51 -1.37
N VAL A 44 7.61 -7.35 -1.14
CA VAL A 44 6.21 -7.10 -1.55
C VAL A 44 5.66 -5.86 -0.84
N SER A 45 5.95 -5.68 0.46
CA SER A 45 5.62 -4.46 1.20
C SER A 45 6.27 -3.22 0.56
N GLY A 46 7.55 -3.28 0.22
CA GLY A 46 8.28 -2.19 -0.44
C GLY A 46 7.71 -1.85 -1.83
N LEU A 47 7.40 -2.87 -2.63
CA LEU A 47 6.79 -2.70 -3.95
C LEU A 47 5.40 -2.06 -3.84
N THR A 48 4.58 -2.51 -2.89
CA THR A 48 3.24 -1.94 -2.67
C THR A 48 3.33 -0.48 -2.20
N ALA A 49 4.32 -0.14 -1.37
CA ALA A 49 4.60 1.23 -0.98
C ALA A 49 5.04 2.09 -2.19
N ALA A 50 5.82 1.53 -3.12
CA ALA A 50 6.21 2.20 -4.36
C ALA A 50 5.01 2.51 -5.25
N VAL A 51 4.08 1.57 -5.39
CA VAL A 51 2.84 1.81 -6.13
C VAL A 51 2.01 2.91 -5.46
N ALA A 52 1.90 2.92 -4.13
CA ALA A 52 1.22 3.99 -3.39
C ALA A 52 1.88 5.37 -3.64
N LEU A 53 3.22 5.41 -3.65
CA LEU A 53 3.98 6.63 -3.98
C LEU A 53 3.69 7.11 -5.41
N ILE A 54 3.67 6.21 -6.40
CA ILE A 54 3.35 6.53 -7.79
C ILE A 54 1.97 7.17 -7.89
N ILE A 55 0.97 6.64 -7.17
CA ILE A 55 -0.38 7.22 -7.14
C ILE A 55 -0.34 8.64 -6.56
N HIS A 56 0.40 8.88 -5.48
CA HIS A 56 0.51 10.22 -4.89
C HIS A 56 1.22 11.22 -5.83
N ILE A 57 2.24 10.78 -6.58
CA ILE A 57 2.93 11.62 -7.57
C ILE A 57 2.03 11.90 -8.77
N HIS A 58 1.34 10.88 -9.28
CA HIS A 58 0.39 11.04 -10.37
C HIS A 58 -0.75 11.98 -9.96
N TYR A 59 -1.21 11.89 -8.71
CA TYR A 59 -2.15 12.82 -8.11
C TYR A 59 -1.61 14.26 -8.07
N ALA A 60 -0.31 14.45 -7.82
CA ALA A 60 0.31 15.78 -7.79
C ALA A 60 0.51 16.41 -9.18
N ARG A 61 0.62 15.60 -10.24
CA ARG A 61 0.94 16.05 -11.61
C ARG A 61 -0.27 16.35 -12.48
N ASP A 62 -1.47 16.20 -11.96
CA ASP A 62 -2.74 16.51 -12.63
C ASP A 62 -2.97 15.77 -13.98
N GLN A 63 -2.31 14.62 -14.19
CA GLN A 63 -2.33 13.87 -15.45
C GLN A 63 -3.59 12.98 -15.64
N TRP A 64 -4.76 13.48 -15.25
CA TRP A 64 -5.91 12.67 -14.84
C TRP A 64 -6.73 11.96 -15.92
N GLN A 65 -6.71 12.45 -17.15
CA GLN A 65 -7.64 11.97 -18.19
C GLN A 65 -7.34 10.54 -18.67
N ALA A 66 -6.12 10.02 -18.45
CA ALA A 66 -5.73 8.68 -18.89
C ALA A 66 -5.90 7.57 -17.82
N SER A 67 -6.28 7.90 -16.58
CA SER A 67 -6.01 7.01 -15.43
C SER A 67 -7.24 6.34 -14.78
N TYR A 68 -8.48 6.64 -15.18
CA TYR A 68 -9.68 6.08 -14.51
C TYR A 68 -9.72 4.54 -14.49
N GLY A 69 -9.34 3.90 -15.61
CA GLY A 69 -9.22 2.44 -15.68
C GLY A 69 -8.08 1.88 -14.81
N TRP A 70 -6.95 2.59 -14.76
CA TRP A 70 -5.78 2.23 -13.96
C TRP A 70 -6.09 2.24 -12.46
N LEU A 71 -6.83 3.24 -11.96
CA LEU A 71 -7.24 3.28 -10.55
C LEU A 71 -8.11 2.07 -10.14
N ARG A 72 -8.96 1.55 -11.04
CA ARG A 72 -9.75 0.35 -10.77
C ARG A 72 -8.85 -0.89 -10.63
N GLY A 73 -7.85 -1.03 -11.50
CA GLY A 73 -6.85 -2.09 -11.40
C GLY A 73 -6.07 -2.02 -10.08
N LEU A 74 -5.69 -0.82 -9.66
CA LEU A 74 -4.99 -0.58 -8.39
C LEU A 74 -5.84 -0.89 -7.15
N MET A 75 -7.14 -0.59 -7.19
CA MET A 75 -8.05 -1.02 -6.11
C MET A 75 -8.09 -2.55 -6.02
N LEU A 76 -8.18 -3.23 -7.16
CA LEU A 76 -8.24 -4.70 -7.18
C LEU A 76 -6.94 -5.32 -6.68
N SER A 77 -5.77 -4.82 -7.14
CA SER A 77 -4.48 -5.28 -6.65
C SER A 77 -4.29 -5.00 -5.16
N GLY A 78 -4.73 -3.84 -4.66
CA GLY A 78 -4.73 -3.53 -3.23
C GLY A 78 -5.55 -4.54 -2.41
N CYS A 79 -6.72 -4.96 -2.92
CA CYS A 79 -7.55 -5.99 -2.29
C CYS A 79 -6.84 -7.35 -2.23
N PHE A 80 -6.20 -7.77 -3.32
CA PHE A 80 -5.44 -9.02 -3.36
C PHE A 80 -4.25 -9.00 -2.40
N VAL A 81 -3.47 -7.91 -2.39
CA VAL A 81 -2.34 -7.74 -1.45
C VAL A 81 -2.83 -7.72 -0.01
N GLN A 82 -3.99 -7.10 0.24
CA GLN A 82 -4.61 -7.11 1.56
C GLN A 82 -4.97 -8.53 2.00
N LEU A 83 -5.68 -9.29 1.15
CA LEU A 83 -6.06 -10.67 1.45
C LEU A 83 -4.83 -11.54 1.70
N ALA A 84 -3.81 -11.45 0.83
CA ALA A 84 -2.55 -12.15 0.98
C ALA A 84 -1.83 -11.79 2.29
N GLY A 85 -1.84 -10.50 2.67
CA GLY A 85 -1.27 -10.02 3.92
C GLY A 85 -1.97 -10.59 5.16
N VAL A 86 -3.31 -10.65 5.17
CA VAL A 86 -4.08 -11.25 6.28
C VAL A 86 -3.83 -12.76 6.37
N CYS A 87 -3.93 -13.46 5.24
CA CYS A 87 -3.69 -14.91 5.20
C CYS A 87 -2.26 -15.25 5.67
N GLY A 88 -1.26 -14.51 5.19
CA GLY A 88 0.13 -14.65 5.64
C GLY A 88 0.27 -14.36 7.12
N PHE A 89 -0.29 -13.25 7.61
CA PHE A 89 -0.23 -12.88 9.02
C PHE A 89 -0.77 -13.98 9.92
N VAL A 90 -1.98 -14.50 9.65
CA VAL A 90 -2.58 -15.57 10.45
C VAL A 90 -1.75 -16.84 10.37
N THR A 91 -1.30 -17.23 9.17
CA THR A 91 -0.52 -18.46 8.97
C THR A 91 0.79 -18.43 9.74
N TYR A 92 1.59 -17.37 9.57
CA TYR A 92 2.89 -17.25 10.25
C TYR A 92 2.76 -17.01 11.75
N LEU A 93 1.69 -16.37 12.20
CA LEU A 93 1.38 -16.26 13.63
C LEU A 93 1.10 -17.64 14.23
N VAL A 94 0.23 -18.44 13.59
CA VAL A 94 -0.08 -19.80 14.05
C VAL A 94 1.19 -20.66 14.03
N LEU A 95 1.98 -20.64 12.95
CA LEU A 95 3.24 -21.38 12.86
C LEU A 95 4.25 -20.97 13.94
N GLY A 96 4.33 -19.67 14.27
CA GLY A 96 5.18 -19.17 15.34
C GLY A 96 4.78 -19.70 16.71
N ILE A 97 3.48 -19.79 16.98
CA ILE A 97 2.92 -20.30 18.23
C ILE A 97 3.13 -21.82 18.32
N THR A 98 2.78 -22.58 17.28
CA THR A 98 2.85 -24.06 17.31
C THR A 98 4.26 -24.59 17.39
N ASN A 99 5.23 -23.91 16.77
CA ASN A 99 6.64 -24.32 16.81
C ASN A 99 7.40 -23.76 18.02
N HIS A 100 6.72 -23.07 18.95
CA HIS A 100 7.31 -22.45 20.14
C HIS A 100 8.61 -21.67 19.85
N GLN A 101 8.65 -20.96 18.72
CA GLN A 101 9.89 -20.31 18.30
C GLN A 101 10.21 -19.10 19.18
N ALA A 102 11.49 -18.92 19.49
CA ALA A 102 11.96 -17.68 20.10
C ALA A 102 12.00 -16.55 19.06
N LEU A 103 11.88 -15.30 19.51
CA LEU A 103 12.08 -14.10 18.70
C LEU A 103 13.53 -14.03 18.19
N LYS A 104 13.76 -14.64 17.03
CA LYS A 104 15.03 -14.62 16.29
C LYS A 104 14.83 -13.96 14.93
N PRO A 105 15.89 -13.44 14.29
CA PRO A 105 15.79 -12.83 12.97
C PRO A 105 15.20 -13.77 11.90
N ASP A 106 15.39 -15.07 12.06
CA ASP A 106 14.89 -16.13 11.17
C ASP A 106 13.55 -16.74 11.65
N SER A 107 12.87 -16.11 12.61
CA SER A 107 11.65 -16.66 13.19
C SER A 107 10.40 -16.26 12.39
N TYR A 108 9.40 -17.15 12.42
CA TYR A 108 8.09 -16.90 11.81
C TYR A 108 7.35 -15.68 12.40
N TYR A 109 7.68 -15.28 13.63
CA TYR A 109 7.17 -14.04 14.23
C TYR A 109 7.58 -12.81 13.43
N LEU A 110 8.80 -12.79 12.90
CA LEU A 110 9.26 -11.67 12.12
C LEU A 110 8.58 -11.64 10.75
N THR A 111 8.42 -12.79 10.10
CA THR A 111 7.64 -12.92 8.86
C THR A 111 6.21 -12.43 9.06
N CYS A 112 5.59 -12.78 10.19
CA CYS A 112 4.26 -12.33 10.58
C CYS A 112 4.17 -10.79 10.64
N VAL A 113 5.15 -10.11 11.24
CA VAL A 113 5.23 -8.63 11.24
C VAL A 113 5.28 -8.09 9.81
N TRP A 114 6.06 -8.70 8.93
CA TRP A 114 6.16 -8.27 7.52
C TRP A 114 4.88 -8.53 6.71
N CYS A 115 4.14 -9.60 7.01
CA CYS A 115 2.81 -9.83 6.46
C CYS A 115 1.83 -8.72 6.90
N PHE A 116 1.88 -8.32 8.18
CA PHE A 116 1.08 -7.21 8.69
C PHE A 116 1.45 -5.88 8.04
N LEU A 117 2.74 -5.60 7.84
CA LEU A 117 3.20 -4.40 7.14
C LEU A 117 2.72 -4.37 5.68
N THR A 118 2.77 -5.53 5.00
CA THR A 118 2.23 -5.71 3.64
C THR A 118 0.72 -5.44 3.59
N TRP A 119 -0.03 -6.01 4.54
CA TRP A 119 -1.47 -5.78 4.69
C TRP A 119 -1.79 -4.28 4.83
N LYS A 120 -1.04 -3.57 5.70
CA LYS A 120 -1.18 -2.12 5.90
C LYS A 120 -1.04 -1.35 4.58
N TRP A 121 -0.05 -1.69 3.76
CA TRP A 121 0.20 -1.02 2.50
C TRP A 121 -0.86 -1.37 1.46
N GLY A 122 -1.30 -2.62 1.40
CA GLY A 122 -2.42 -3.03 0.54
C GLY A 122 -3.72 -2.29 0.88
N PHE A 123 -4.01 -2.13 2.17
CA PHE A 123 -5.17 -1.37 2.64
C PHE A 123 -5.08 0.12 2.28
N LEU A 124 -3.92 0.75 2.53
CA LEU A 124 -3.70 2.16 2.17
C LEU A 124 -3.81 2.36 0.66
N LEU A 125 -3.28 1.43 -0.14
CA LEU A 125 -3.39 1.46 -1.60
C LEU A 125 -4.85 1.44 -2.05
N PHE A 126 -5.63 0.50 -1.51
CA PHE A 126 -7.07 0.41 -1.79
C PHE A 126 -7.82 1.69 -1.36
N PHE A 127 -7.55 2.18 -0.16
CA PHE A 127 -8.19 3.37 0.39
C PHE A 127 -7.90 4.61 -0.46
N TYR A 128 -6.63 4.85 -0.81
CA TYR A 128 -6.25 5.99 -1.63
C TYR A 128 -6.79 5.87 -3.06
N ALA A 129 -6.72 4.69 -3.68
CA ALA A 129 -7.29 4.48 -5.00
C ALA A 129 -8.81 4.74 -5.03
N ARG A 130 -9.54 4.29 -3.99
CA ARG A 130 -10.98 4.57 -3.84
C ARG A 130 -11.27 6.05 -3.63
N MET A 131 -10.53 6.69 -2.73
CA MET A 131 -10.70 8.10 -2.39
C MET A 131 -10.43 8.99 -3.61
N TYR A 132 -9.34 8.73 -4.33
CA TYR A 132 -9.04 9.45 -5.56
C TYR A 132 -10.11 9.20 -6.61
N ARG A 133 -10.47 7.95 -6.90
CA ARG A 133 -11.51 7.64 -7.89
C ARG A 133 -12.84 8.38 -7.65
N ARG A 134 -13.25 8.58 -6.40
CA ARG A 134 -14.49 9.31 -6.05
C ARG A 134 -14.43 10.80 -6.41
N GLU A 135 -13.27 11.43 -6.33
CA GLU A 135 -13.10 12.84 -6.72
C GLU A 135 -13.18 13.01 -8.26
N PHE A 136 -12.84 11.97 -9.02
CA PHE A 136 -12.85 11.96 -10.49
C PHE A 136 -14.09 11.31 -11.11
N ASP A 137 -15.11 11.02 -10.31
CA ASP A 137 -16.38 10.56 -10.86
C ASP A 137 -17.07 11.74 -11.55
N PRO A 138 -17.29 11.70 -12.88
CA PRO A 138 -17.91 12.81 -13.61
C PRO A 138 -19.32 13.14 -13.10
N THR A 139 -20.01 12.19 -12.46
CA THR A 139 -21.29 12.40 -11.77
C THR A 139 -21.12 13.32 -10.56
N TYR A 140 -20.02 13.17 -9.83
CA TYR A 140 -19.72 13.95 -8.63
C TYR A 140 -19.21 15.35 -8.98
N GLN A 141 -18.47 15.49 -10.09
CA GLN A 141 -18.06 16.81 -10.60
C GLN A 141 -19.28 17.67 -11.00
N ARG A 142 -20.27 17.10 -11.69
CA ARG A 142 -21.51 17.82 -12.03
C ARG A 142 -22.34 18.24 -10.82
N MET A 143 -22.28 17.51 -9.71
CA MET A 143 -22.97 17.89 -8.46
C MET A 143 -22.27 19.01 -7.70
N MET A 144 -20.98 19.26 -7.96
CA MET A 144 -20.19 20.31 -7.32
C MET A 144 -20.04 21.57 -8.19
N GLU A 145 -20.46 21.54 -9.46
CA GLU A 145 -20.72 22.77 -10.21
C GLU A 145 -21.91 23.48 -9.55
N PRO A 146 -21.75 24.70 -9.01
CA PRO A 146 -22.89 25.49 -8.59
C PRO A 146 -23.76 25.67 -9.84
N GLY A 147 -24.98 25.13 -9.78
CA GLY A 147 -25.90 25.16 -10.90
C GLY A 147 -25.91 26.55 -11.50
N ASP A 148 -25.70 26.61 -12.81
CA ASP A 148 -25.97 27.77 -13.64
C ASP A 148 -27.49 27.98 -13.58
N VAL A 149 -27.96 28.54 -12.45
CA VAL A 149 -29.31 29.04 -12.27
C VAL A 149 -29.39 30.27 -13.16
N LYS A 150 -29.71 30.03 -14.42
CA LYS A 150 -30.23 31.06 -15.31
C LYS A 150 -31.58 31.47 -14.73
N VAL A 151 -31.55 32.52 -13.91
CA VAL A 151 -32.73 33.30 -13.49
C VAL A 151 -33.24 34.08 -14.70
#